data_AF-D3AA66-F1
#
_entry.id   AF-D3AA66-F1
#
_cell.length_a   1.000
_cell.length_b   1.000
_cell.length_c   1.000
_cell.angle_alpha   90.00
_cell.angle_beta   90.00
_cell.angle_gamma   90.00
#
_symmetry.space_group_name_H-M   'P 1'
#
loop_
_entity.id
_entity.type
_entity.pdbx_description
1 polymer ?
#
loop_
_entity_poly.entity_id
_entity_poly.type
_entity_poly.pdbx_seq_one_letter_code
_entity_poly.pdbx_strand_id
1 'polypeptide(L)' 'IHWDFVRLALASVAKLAVIPVQDYLGLGGEARINTPSTLGENWRWRMLSGEMTDEIAVKCRKMAKLYGRV' A
#
# COMPACT_ATOMS: atom_id res chain seq x y z
N ILE A 1 -3.51 -3.29 11.60
CA ILE A 1 -2.67 -2.07 11.52
C ILE A 1 -2.59 -1.51 10.11
N HIS A 2 -2.01 -2.20 9.11
CA HIS A 2 -1.80 -1.61 7.77
C HIS A 2 -3.10 -1.07 7.13
N TRP A 3 -4.19 -1.85 7.10
CA TRP A 3 -5.49 -1.38 6.60
C TRP A 3 -6.09 -0.22 7.41
N ASP A 4 -5.77 -0.09 8.69
CA ASP A 4 -6.25 1.01 9.53
C ASP A 4 -5.62 2.34 9.07
N PHE A 5 -4.32 2.34 8.75
CA PHE A 5 -3.64 3.50 8.18
C PHE A 5 -4.07 3.82 6.76
N VAL A 6 -4.30 2.80 5.92
CA VAL A 6 -4.91 2.97 4.60
C VAL A 6 -6.27 3.68 4.73
N ARG A 7 -7.09 3.23 5.69
CA ARG A 7 -8.40 3.83 5.97
C ARG A 7 -8.28 5.29 6.41
N LEU A 8 -7.33 5.60 7.30
CA LEU A 8 -7.09 6.96 7.77
C LEU A 8 -6.61 7.89 6.65
N ALA A 9 -5.70 7.43 5.79
CA ALA A 9 -5.23 8.19 4.65
C ALA A 9 -6.38 8.53 3.68
N LEU A 10 -7.21 7.54 3.35
CA LEU A 10 -8.38 7.72 2.49
C LEU A 10 -9.46 8.60 3.16
N ALA A 11 -9.63 8.55 4.47
CA ALA A 11 -10.61 9.37 5.19
C ALA A 11 -10.20 10.84 5.35
N SER A 12 -8.93 11.19 5.12
CA SER A 12 -8.42 12.55 5.29
C SER A 12 -9.04 13.55 4.31
N VAL A 13 -8.88 14.85 4.58
CA VAL A 13 -9.30 15.94 3.67
C VAL A 13 -8.34 16.17 2.51
N ALA A 14 -7.22 15.43 2.44
CA ALA A 14 -6.23 15.59 1.37
C ALA A 14 -6.85 15.28 0.01
N LYS A 15 -6.53 16.11 -1.00
CA LYS A 15 -7.02 15.93 -2.38
C LYS A 15 -6.58 14.60 -3.00
N LEU A 16 -5.36 14.17 -2.71
CA LEU A 16 -4.78 12.92 -3.19
C LEU A 16 -4.26 12.08 -2.02
N ALA A 17 -4.63 10.81 -1.99
CA ALA A 17 -4.06 9.82 -1.08
C ALA A 17 -3.38 8.74 -1.92
N VAL A 18 -2.09 8.53 -1.71
CA VAL A 18 -1.28 7.51 -2.39
C VAL A 18 -0.83 6.49 -1.37
N ILE A 19 -1.08 5.22 -1.65
CA ILE A 19 -0.77 4.11 -0.76
C ILE A 19 0.28 3.22 -1.44
N PRO A 20 1.43 2.95 -0.80
CA PRO A 20 2.38 1.94 -1.26
C PRO A 20 1.71 0.58 -1.42
N VAL A 21 2.02 -0.14 -2.50
CA VAL A 21 1.40 -1.44 -2.77
C VAL A 21 1.68 -2.46 -1.65
N GLN A 22 2.85 -2.37 -1.01
CA GLN A 22 3.25 -3.20 0.13
C GLN A 22 2.27 -3.09 1.30
N ASP A 23 1.69 -1.91 1.52
CA ASP A 23 0.70 -1.69 2.58
C ASP A 23 -0.65 -2.34 2.25
N TYR A 24 -1.02 -2.46 0.96
CA TYR A 24 -2.20 -3.24 0.57
C TYR A 24 -1.98 -4.73 0.73
N LEU A 25 -0.78 -5.20 0.41
CA LEU A 25 -0.35 -6.60 0.57
C LEU A 25 -0.10 -6.97 2.05
N GLY A 26 0.08 -5.98 2.93
CA GLY A 26 0.34 -6.20 4.36
C GLY A 26 1.75 -6.73 4.65
N LEU A 27 2.72 -6.42 3.79
CA LEU A 27 4.10 -6.90 3.91
C LEU A 27 4.87 -6.14 4.99
N GLY A 28 5.89 -6.79 5.56
CA GLY A 28 6.75 -6.26 6.60
C GLY A 28 8.01 -5.58 6.07
N GLY A 29 9.05 -5.54 6.93
CA GLY A 29 10.32 -4.89 6.63
C GLY A 29 11.08 -5.49 5.44
N GLU A 30 10.81 -6.75 5.10
CA GLU A 30 11.36 -7.46 3.95
C GLU A 30 10.94 -6.83 2.61
N ALA A 31 9.83 -6.09 2.59
CA ALA A 31 9.33 -5.42 1.39
C ALA A 31 9.74 -3.95 1.27
N ARG A 32 10.59 -3.47 2.17
CA ARG A 32 11.06 -2.09 2.19
C ARG A 32 11.88 -1.79 0.93
N ILE A 33 11.48 -0.77 0.19
CA ILE A 33 12.19 -0.36 -1.04
C ILE A 33 13.55 0.27 -0.71
N ASN A 34 13.65 1.08 0.34
CA ASN A 34 14.88 1.81 0.64
C ASN A 34 15.04 2.08 2.13
N THR A 35 16.25 1.82 2.63
CA THR A 35 16.77 2.29 3.93
C THR A 35 17.86 3.31 3.63
N PRO A 36 17.63 4.61 3.90
CA PRO A 36 18.61 5.66 3.63
C PRO A 36 19.98 5.37 4.28
N SER A 37 21.05 5.81 3.62
CA SER A 37 22.44 5.65 4.08
C SER A 37 22.92 4.20 4.23
N THR A 38 22.28 3.24 3.55
CA THR A 38 22.77 1.86 3.42
C THR A 38 23.12 1.53 1.98
N LEU A 39 24.00 0.55 1.80
CA LEU A 39 24.42 0.04 0.49
C LEU A 39 24.04 -1.44 0.37
N GLY A 40 23.88 -1.91 -0.86
CA GLY A 40 23.62 -3.31 -1.16
C GLY A 40 22.15 -3.67 -1.23
N GLU A 41 21.34 -3.36 -0.22
CA GLU A 41 20.01 -4.01 -0.06
C GLU A 41 18.80 -3.20 -0.57
N ASN A 42 19.01 -1.98 -1.07
CA ASN A 42 17.94 -1.08 -1.50
C ASN A 42 17.52 -1.34 -2.96
N TRP A 43 16.29 -0.93 -3.30
CA TRP A 43 15.72 -0.91 -4.66
C TRP A 43 15.57 -2.29 -5.31
N ARG A 44 15.56 -3.35 -4.50
CA ARG A 44 15.48 -4.74 -4.96
C ARG A 44 14.09 -5.37 -4.85
N TRP A 45 13.20 -4.82 -4.01
CA TRP A 45 11.88 -5.40 -3.81
C TRP A 45 11.07 -5.41 -5.11
N ARG A 46 10.40 -6.54 -5.36
CA ARG A 46 9.53 -6.75 -6.51
C ARG A 46 8.32 -7.53 -6.05
N MET A 47 7.14 -7.07 -6.46
CA MET A 47 5.91 -7.83 -6.32
C MET A 47 5.98 -9.09 -7.18
N LEU A 48 5.61 -10.24 -6.61
CA LEU A 48 5.51 -11.50 -7.31
C LEU A 48 4.19 -11.57 -8.09
N SER A 49 4.18 -12.38 -9.14
CA SER A 49 2.95 -12.63 -9.89
C SER A 49 1.89 -13.25 -8.98
N GLY A 50 0.68 -12.69 -9.01
CA GLY A 50 -0.46 -13.19 -8.23
C GLY A 50 -0.55 -12.67 -6.79
N GLU A 51 0.40 -11.89 -6.28
CA GLU A 51 0.28 -11.31 -4.92
C GLU A 51 -0.82 -10.26 -4.82
N MET A 52 -1.01 -9.47 -5.88
CA MET A 52 -2.18 -8.59 -6.00
C MET A 52 -3.37 -9.41 -6.49
N THR A 53 -4.15 -9.93 -5.54
CA THR A 53 -5.35 -10.70 -5.87
C THR A 53 -6.56 -9.80 -6.16
N ASP A 54 -7.57 -10.36 -6.83
CA ASP A 54 -8.83 -9.65 -7.09
C ASP A 54 -9.54 -9.24 -5.80
N GLU A 55 -9.42 -10.04 -4.73
CA GLU A 55 -9.99 -9.70 -3.42
C GLU A 55 -9.35 -8.44 -2.84
N ILE A 56 -8.03 -8.29 -2.96
CA ILE A 56 -7.30 -7.09 -2.52
C ILE A 56 -7.74 -5.90 -3.37
N ALA A 57 -7.79 -6.04 -4.69
CA ALA A 57 -8.22 -4.97 -5.59
C ALA A 57 -9.67 -4.51 -5.31
N VAL A 58 -10.59 -5.46 -5.07
CA VAL A 58 -11.97 -5.18 -4.67
C VAL A 58 -12.02 -4.45 -3.33
N LYS A 59 -11.20 -4.84 -2.36
CA LYS A 59 -11.12 -4.16 -1.07
C LYS A 59 -10.57 -2.74 -1.21
N CYS A 60 -9.53 -2.51 -2.02
CA CYS A 60 -9.01 -1.19 -2.35
C CYS A 60 -10.12 -0.29 -2.92
N ARG A 61 -10.86 -0.78 -3.92
CA ARG A 61 -11.97 -0.02 -4.54
C ARG A 61 -13.10 0.27 -3.55
N LYS A 62 -13.48 -0.70 -2.71
CA LYS A 62 -14.50 -0.51 -1.66
C LYS A 62 -14.10 0.59 -0.68
N MET A 63 -12.83 0.62 -0.25
CA MET A 63 -12.31 1.66 0.65
C MET A 63 -12.24 3.03 -0.01
N ALA A 64 -11.73 3.12 -1.24
CA ALA A 64 -11.73 4.38 -1.98
C ALA A 64 -13.15 4.92 -2.18
N LYS A 65 -14.12 4.05 -2.53
CA LYS A 65 -15.53 4.43 -2.71
C LYS A 65 -16.16 4.93 -1.41
N LEU A 66 -15.90 4.26 -0.28
CA LEU A 66 -16.44 4.64 1.03
C LEU A 66 -16.08 6.08 1.43
N TYR A 67 -14.90 6.56 1.03
CA TYR A 67 -14.41 7.91 1.33
C TYR A 67 -14.49 8.88 0.15
N GLY A 68 -15.27 8.57 -0.88
CA GLY A 68 -15.53 9.50 -1.99
C GLY A 68 -14.34 9.72 -2.94
N ARG A 69 -13.53 8.68 -3.17
CA ARG A 69 -12.30 8.74 -4.00
C ARG A 69 -12.37 7.82 -5.25
N VAL A 70 -13.57 7.62 -5.81
CA VAL A 70 -13.85 6.79 -7.00
C VAL A 70 -14.74 7.55 -7.96
#